data_AF-A0A1Q2HWW8-F1
#
_entry.id   AF-A0A1Q2HWW8-F1
#
_cell.length_a   1.000
_cell.length_b   1.000
_cell.length_c   1.000
_cell.angle_alpha   90.00
_cell.angle_beta   90.00
_cell.angle_gamma   90.00
#
_symmetry.space_group_name_H-M   'P 1'
#
loop_
_entity.id
_entity.type
_entity.pdbx_description
1 polymer ?
#
loop_
_entity_poly.entity_id
_entity_poly.type
_entity_poly.pdbx_seq_one_letter_code
_entity_poly.pdbx_strand_id
1 'polypeptide(L)'
;MSSFRRGWFFCTLVSARVLAGCNAFEHVESLDLWLEYQSGSSASVMVADLLPESKQTAIVCPYSGKYANEFFGETVFTGHMTSSDAVDWLAWKSTDGAFIAEELSHTRVEVCRGSGHSYGVRELQPRETLVFTKEAGVWRLTEIR
;
A
#
# COMPACT_ATOMS: atom_id res chain seq x y z
N MET A 1 57.62 -21.29 2.51
CA MET A 1 57.98 -19.87 2.66
C MET A 1 56.88 -19.03 2.02
N SER A 2 56.38 -18.01 2.75
CA SER A 2 55.62 -16.80 2.33
C SER A 2 54.40 -16.98 1.39
N SER A 3 53.14 -16.89 1.85
CA SER A 3 52.35 -15.67 2.17
C SER A 3 52.06 -14.74 0.98
N PHE A 4 50.80 -14.59 0.54
CA PHE A 4 49.99 -13.34 0.64
C PHE A 4 48.60 -13.44 -0.05
N ARG A 5 47.63 -12.69 0.49
CA ARG A 5 46.18 -12.62 0.21
C ARG A 5 45.79 -11.66 -0.95
N ARG A 6 44.47 -11.70 -1.27
CA ARG A 6 43.60 -10.71 -1.99
C ARG A 6 43.64 -10.87 -3.52
N GLY A 7 42.55 -11.18 -4.24
CA GLY A 7 41.17 -10.73 -4.12
C GLY A 7 41.01 -9.52 -5.04
N TRP A 8 40.21 -9.63 -6.11
CA TRP A 8 39.53 -8.52 -6.81
C TRP A 8 38.46 -9.08 -7.76
N PHE A 9 37.23 -8.59 -7.58
CA PHE A 9 36.08 -8.74 -8.46
C PHE A 9 36.36 -8.06 -9.80
N PHE A 10 36.07 -8.75 -10.91
CA PHE A 10 35.76 -8.10 -12.19
C PHE A 10 34.53 -8.78 -12.79
N CYS A 11 33.35 -8.21 -12.51
CA CYS A 11 32.19 -8.38 -13.37
C CYS A 11 32.40 -7.48 -14.60
N THR A 12 32.95 -8.02 -15.67
CA THR A 12 32.86 -7.42 -17.01
C THR A 12 31.56 -7.89 -17.68
N LEU A 13 30.63 -6.94 -17.81
CA LEU A 13 29.47 -6.94 -18.69
C LEU A 13 29.83 -7.36 -20.13
N VAL A 14 28.91 -8.05 -20.82
CA VAL A 14 28.23 -7.56 -22.03
C VAL A 14 27.27 -8.65 -22.56
N SER A 15 25.98 -8.33 -22.43
CA SER A 15 24.88 -8.52 -23.38
C SER A 15 24.52 -9.91 -23.93
N ALA A 16 23.35 -10.43 -23.55
CA ALA A 16 22.25 -10.72 -24.48
C ALA A 16 21.04 -11.31 -23.74
N ARG A 17 19.84 -10.83 -24.10
CA ARG A 17 18.50 -11.29 -23.71
C ARG A 17 18.02 -10.83 -22.33
N VAL A 18 17.54 -9.58 -22.31
CA VAL A 18 16.48 -9.18 -21.38
C VAL A 18 15.20 -9.91 -21.80
N LEU A 19 15.04 -11.13 -21.29
CA LEU A 19 13.75 -11.76 -21.16
C LEU A 19 13.05 -11.04 -20.01
N ALA A 20 11.96 -10.36 -20.35
CA ALA A 20 10.97 -9.83 -19.43
C ALA A 20 10.62 -10.89 -18.37
N GLY A 21 10.61 -10.47 -17.10
CA GLY A 21 10.31 -11.36 -15.98
C GLY A 21 11.10 -11.13 -14.70
N CYS A 22 11.75 -9.97 -14.52
CA CYS A 22 12.05 -9.51 -13.17
C CYS A 22 10.80 -8.82 -12.61
N ASN A 23 9.79 -9.60 -12.22
CA ASN A 23 8.85 -9.17 -11.19
C ASN A 23 9.61 -9.17 -9.85
N ALA A 24 10.64 -8.33 -9.74
CA ALA A 24 11.01 -7.82 -8.44
C ALA A 24 9.91 -6.80 -8.14
N PHE A 25 8.84 -7.26 -7.47
CA PHE A 25 7.98 -6.36 -6.73
C PHE A 25 8.91 -5.63 -5.77
N GLU A 26 9.37 -4.44 -6.18
CA GLU A 26 9.84 -3.46 -5.21
C GLU A 26 8.72 -3.36 -4.18
N HIS A 27 9.08 -3.58 -2.92
CA HIS A 27 8.19 -3.35 -1.80
C HIS A 27 7.54 -1.99 -2.02
N VAL A 28 6.23 -1.99 -2.22
CA VAL A 28 5.48 -0.76 -2.37
C VAL A 28 5.51 -0.09 -1.00
N GLU A 29 6.38 0.91 -0.84
CA GLU A 29 6.49 1.66 0.42
C GLU A 29 5.19 2.40 0.76
N SER A 30 4.39 2.74 -0.26
CA SER A 30 3.10 3.41 -0.11
C SER A 30 2.19 3.20 -1.32
N LEU A 31 0.88 3.08 -1.06
CA LEU A 31 -0.14 2.97 -2.09
C LEU A 31 -0.14 4.21 -3.01
N ASP A 32 0.12 5.40 -2.46
CA ASP A 32 0.16 6.64 -3.24
C ASP A 32 1.25 6.61 -4.34
N LEU A 33 2.47 6.19 -4.00
CA LEU A 33 3.59 6.09 -4.93
C LEU A 33 3.33 5.01 -5.97
N TRP A 34 2.81 3.86 -5.57
CA TRP A 34 2.47 2.81 -6.52
C TRP A 34 1.45 3.25 -7.56
N LEU A 35 0.43 4.02 -7.14
CA LEU A 35 -0.56 4.63 -8.04
C LEU A 35 0.05 5.72 -8.93
N GLU A 36 1.00 6.51 -8.43
CA GLU A 36 1.70 7.54 -9.23
C GLU A 36 2.50 6.94 -10.40
N TYR A 37 3.07 5.73 -10.24
CA TYR A 37 3.80 5.03 -11.30
C TYR A 37 2.92 4.40 -12.39
N GLN A 38 1.60 4.35 -12.20
CA GLN A 38 0.70 3.77 -13.20
C GLN A 38 0.52 4.74 -14.37
N SER A 39 0.83 4.28 -15.59
CA SER A 39 0.76 5.10 -16.81
C SER A 39 -0.65 5.29 -17.37
N GLY A 40 -1.65 4.60 -16.81
CA GLY A 40 -3.04 4.60 -17.29
C GLY A 40 -4.01 5.43 -16.44
N SER A 41 -5.29 5.42 -16.83
CA SER A 41 -6.40 5.97 -16.05
C SER A 41 -7.10 4.92 -15.18
N SER A 42 -6.61 3.68 -15.15
CA SER A 42 -7.11 2.61 -14.30
C SER A 42 -5.94 1.73 -13.86
N ALA A 43 -6.03 1.23 -12.63
CA ALA A 43 -5.06 0.35 -12.03
C ALA A 43 -5.79 -0.67 -11.14
N SER A 44 -5.25 -1.88 -11.04
CA SER A 44 -5.79 -2.90 -10.13
C SER A 44 -4.65 -3.61 -9.41
N VAL A 45 -4.79 -3.81 -8.10
CA VAL A 45 -3.79 -4.47 -7.27
C VAL A 45 -4.47 -5.41 -6.27
N MET A 46 -3.95 -6.62 -6.13
CA MET A 46 -4.40 -7.55 -5.11
C MET A 46 -3.84 -7.13 -3.74
N VAL A 47 -4.64 -7.23 -2.68
CA VAL A 47 -4.21 -6.83 -1.33
C VAL A 47 -2.95 -7.59 -0.89
N ALA A 48 -2.85 -8.89 -1.20
CA ALA A 48 -1.66 -9.68 -0.91
C ALA A 48 -0.41 -9.26 -1.71
N ASP A 49 -0.57 -8.65 -2.89
CA ASP A 49 0.57 -8.14 -3.67
C ASP A 49 1.01 -6.76 -3.16
N LEU A 50 0.06 -5.94 -2.71
CA LEU A 50 0.33 -4.62 -2.13
C LEU A 50 0.95 -4.74 -0.73
N LEU A 51 0.40 -5.62 0.11
CA LEU A 51 0.75 -5.78 1.52
C LEU A 51 1.00 -7.26 1.88
N PRO A 52 2.06 -7.89 1.31
CA PRO A 52 2.32 -9.33 1.44
C PRO A 52 2.57 -9.80 2.88
N GLU A 53 3.05 -8.90 3.74
CA GLU A 53 3.35 -9.20 5.14
C GLU A 53 2.29 -8.70 6.11
N SER A 54 1.06 -8.44 5.64
CA SER A 54 -0.06 -8.03 6.50
C SER A 54 -0.83 -9.24 7.05
N LYS A 55 -1.16 -9.20 8.35
CA LYS A 55 -2.07 -10.15 9.02
C LYS A 55 -3.51 -9.67 9.02
N GLN A 56 -3.69 -8.36 9.09
CA GLN A 56 -4.98 -7.70 9.16
C GLN A 56 -4.83 -6.34 8.48
N THR A 57 -5.73 -6.02 7.56
CA THR A 57 -5.66 -4.81 6.73
C THR A 57 -7.03 -4.19 6.67
N ALA A 58 -7.10 -2.86 6.68
CA ALA A 58 -8.35 -2.14 6.48
C ALA A 58 -8.14 -0.78 5.81
N ILE A 59 -9.14 -0.36 5.06
CA ILE A 59 -9.36 1.04 4.72
C ILE A 59 -10.09 1.69 5.90
N VAL A 60 -9.58 2.84 6.36
CA VAL A 60 -10.18 3.62 7.44
C VAL A 60 -10.56 4.99 6.91
N CYS A 61 -11.86 5.28 6.93
CA CYS A 61 -12.39 6.54 6.46
C CYS A 61 -12.28 7.65 7.51
N PRO A 62 -12.41 8.92 7.09
CA PRO A 62 -12.40 10.05 8.00
C PRO A 62 -13.27 9.84 9.24
N TYR A 63 -12.80 10.34 10.38
CA TYR A 63 -13.45 10.22 11.69
C TYR A 63 -13.68 8.78 12.20
N SER A 64 -13.14 7.76 11.53
CA SER A 64 -13.38 6.36 11.89
C SER A 64 -12.29 5.74 12.78
N GLY A 65 -11.34 6.55 13.29
CA GLY A 65 -10.20 6.05 14.06
C GLY A 65 -10.57 5.29 15.34
N LYS A 66 -11.69 5.65 16.00
CA LYS A 66 -12.20 4.86 17.14
C LYS A 66 -12.57 3.43 16.71
N TYR A 67 -13.31 3.29 15.61
CA TYR A 67 -13.68 1.98 15.06
C TYR A 67 -12.47 1.21 14.55
N ALA A 68 -11.45 1.90 14.04
CA ALA A 68 -10.21 1.26 13.62
C ALA A 68 -9.48 0.65 14.82
N ASN A 69 -9.39 1.37 15.95
CA ASN A 69 -8.82 0.83 17.18
C ASN A 69 -9.59 -0.40 17.69
N GLU A 70 -10.93 -0.37 17.61
CA GLU A 70 -11.77 -1.52 17.96
C GLU A 70 -11.51 -2.73 17.03
N PHE A 71 -11.35 -2.48 15.72
CA PHE A 71 -11.06 -3.51 14.72
C PHE A 71 -9.67 -4.15 14.90
N PHE A 72 -8.63 -3.34 15.14
CA PHE A 72 -7.25 -3.82 15.33
C PHE A 72 -7.00 -4.35 16.76
N GLY A 73 -7.90 -4.07 17.70
CA GLY A 73 -7.79 -4.50 19.10
C GLY A 73 -6.71 -3.74 19.88
N GLU A 74 -6.26 -2.59 19.38
CA GLU A 74 -5.21 -1.76 19.97
C GLU A 74 -5.46 -0.27 19.70
N THR A 75 -5.01 0.60 20.62
CA THR A 75 -5.19 2.06 20.47
C THR A 75 -4.05 2.65 19.67
N VAL A 76 -4.26 2.87 18.37
CA VAL A 76 -3.24 3.36 17.43
C VAL A 76 -3.68 4.64 16.71
N PHE A 77 -4.94 4.76 16.32
CA PHE A 77 -5.51 6.00 15.80
C PHE A 77 -5.83 6.95 16.96
N THR A 78 -5.10 8.06 17.05
CA THR A 78 -5.30 9.10 18.07
C THR A 78 -5.18 10.50 17.49
N GLY A 79 -5.74 11.50 18.17
CA GLY A 79 -5.60 12.91 17.80
C GLY A 79 -6.05 13.20 16.37
N HIS A 80 -5.13 13.73 15.55
CA HIS A 80 -5.37 14.13 14.16
C HIS A 80 -5.97 13.02 13.29
N MET A 81 -5.60 11.76 13.53
CA MET A 81 -6.12 10.61 12.76
C MET A 81 -7.59 10.30 13.06
N THR A 82 -8.13 10.84 14.16
CA THR A 82 -9.54 10.69 14.55
C THR A 82 -10.40 11.91 14.21
N SER A 83 -9.79 13.02 13.79
CA SER A 83 -10.46 14.31 13.64
C SER A 83 -10.29 14.99 12.28
N SER A 84 -9.57 14.37 11.34
CA SER A 84 -9.37 14.91 9.99
C SER A 84 -10.44 14.38 9.02
N ASP A 85 -11.08 15.28 8.27
CA ASP A 85 -11.98 14.98 7.14
C ASP A 85 -11.25 14.81 5.80
N ALA A 86 -10.00 15.28 5.71
CA ALA A 86 -9.28 15.46 4.45
C ALA A 86 -8.40 14.25 4.04
N VAL A 87 -8.41 13.18 4.84
CA VAL A 87 -7.51 12.03 4.66
C VAL A 87 -8.26 10.72 4.85
N ASP A 88 -8.03 9.82 3.92
CA ASP A 88 -8.34 8.41 4.12
C ASP A 88 -7.09 7.70 4.67
N TRP A 89 -7.23 6.48 5.17
CA TRP A 89 -6.08 5.69 5.60
C TRP A 89 -6.14 4.28 5.04
N LEU A 90 -4.96 3.77 4.65
CA LEU A 90 -4.72 2.34 4.53
C LEU A 90 -3.94 1.91 5.77
N ALA A 91 -4.53 1.03 6.57
CA ALA A 91 -3.92 0.58 7.81
C ALA A 91 -3.80 -0.93 7.85
N TRP A 92 -2.69 -1.42 8.40
CA TRP A 92 -2.46 -2.84 8.55
C TRP A 92 -1.59 -3.16 9.75
N LYS A 93 -1.76 -4.40 10.22
CA LYS A 93 -0.87 -5.03 11.20
C LYS A 93 0.03 -6.01 10.47
N SER A 94 1.34 -5.78 10.51
CA SER A 94 2.33 -6.65 9.89
C SER A 94 2.47 -7.98 10.64
N THR A 95 3.10 -8.97 10.00
CA THR A 95 3.30 -10.30 10.57
C THR A 95 4.17 -10.32 11.82
N ASP A 96 5.12 -9.38 11.95
CA ASP A 96 5.93 -9.16 13.15
C ASP A 96 5.18 -8.44 14.29
N GLY A 97 3.96 -7.95 14.01
CA GLY A 97 3.08 -7.31 14.98
C GLY A 97 3.14 -5.79 15.00
N ALA A 98 3.97 -5.15 14.16
CA ALA A 98 3.94 -3.70 14.01
C ALA A 98 2.61 -3.23 13.40
N PHE A 99 2.15 -2.06 13.84
CA PHE A 99 1.00 -1.39 13.25
C PHE A 99 1.47 -0.26 12.35
N ILE A 100 0.91 -0.19 11.15
CA ILE A 100 1.20 0.85 10.16
C ILE A 100 -0.13 1.45 9.72
N ALA A 101 -0.19 2.78 9.68
CA ALA A 101 -1.27 3.54 9.07
C ALA A 101 -0.67 4.54 8.08
N GLU A 102 -0.93 4.30 6.80
CA GLU A 102 -0.56 5.18 5.71
C GLU A 102 -1.66 6.24 5.51
N GLU A 103 -1.26 7.51 5.56
CA GLU A 103 -2.15 8.64 5.28
C GLU A 103 -2.34 8.80 3.77
N LEU A 104 -3.59 8.77 3.31
CA LEU A 104 -3.96 8.94 1.91
C LEU A 104 -4.68 10.29 1.74
N SER A 105 -3.95 11.27 1.22
CA SER A 105 -4.52 12.60 0.94
C SER A 105 -5.53 12.53 -0.20
N HIS A 106 -6.73 13.08 0.02
CA HIS A 106 -7.80 13.15 -1.01
C HIS A 106 -7.40 13.94 -2.27
N THR A 107 -6.30 14.69 -2.24
CA THR A 107 -5.74 15.37 -3.42
C THR A 107 -5.00 14.42 -4.36
N ARG A 108 -4.68 13.21 -3.92
CA ARG A 108 -3.91 12.21 -4.66
C ARG A 108 -4.63 10.86 -4.73
N VAL A 109 -5.14 10.39 -3.60
CA VAL A 109 -5.81 9.10 -3.46
C VAL A 109 -7.05 9.23 -2.58
N GLU A 110 -8.20 8.78 -3.08
CA GLU A 110 -9.46 8.65 -2.33
C GLU A 110 -9.88 7.17 -2.34
N VAL A 111 -9.90 6.52 -1.17
CA VAL A 111 -10.32 5.11 -1.01
C VAL A 111 -11.71 4.97 -0.37
N CYS A 112 -12.20 6.00 0.31
CA CYS A 112 -13.49 5.97 1.00
C CYS A 112 -14.67 6.52 0.21
N ARG A 113 -14.40 7.40 -0.77
CA ARG A 113 -15.46 8.13 -1.47
C ARG A 113 -16.09 7.36 -2.63
N GLY A 114 -15.35 6.42 -3.25
CA GLY A 114 -15.80 5.68 -4.44
C GLY A 114 -16.43 4.31 -4.16
N SER A 115 -16.32 3.77 -2.95
CA SER A 115 -16.78 2.41 -2.61
C SER A 115 -18.24 2.32 -2.16
N GLY A 116 -18.97 3.44 -2.09
CA GLY A 116 -20.34 3.47 -1.56
C GLY A 116 -20.43 3.17 -0.06
N HIS A 117 -19.28 3.03 0.63
CA HIS A 117 -19.19 2.80 2.05
C HIS A 117 -19.22 4.13 2.79
N SER A 118 -20.43 4.56 3.15
CA SER A 118 -20.64 5.64 4.10
C SER A 118 -19.96 5.31 5.44
N TYR A 119 -18.91 6.09 5.76
CA TYR A 119 -18.25 6.25 7.06
C TYR A 119 -17.97 4.94 7.83
N GLY A 120 -16.74 4.42 7.74
CA GLY A 120 -16.32 3.35 8.63
C GLY A 120 -14.92 2.79 8.39
N VAL A 121 -14.74 1.57 8.89
CA VAL A 121 -13.57 0.73 8.68
C VAL A 121 -14.00 -0.42 7.77
N ARG A 122 -13.33 -0.58 6.63
CA ARG A 122 -13.53 -1.71 5.74
C ARG A 122 -12.30 -2.61 5.81
N GLU A 123 -12.45 -3.74 6.47
CA GLU A 123 -11.46 -4.82 6.42
C GLU A 123 -11.16 -5.18 4.97
N LEU A 124 -9.91 -5.50 4.64
CA LEU A 124 -9.49 -5.98 3.34
C LEU A 124 -8.95 -7.40 3.46
N GLN A 125 -9.47 -8.31 2.64
CA GLN A 125 -9.00 -9.68 2.57
C GLN A 125 -7.80 -9.77 1.62
N PRO A 126 -6.78 -10.60 1.89
CA PRO A 126 -5.60 -10.72 1.04
C PRO A 126 -5.89 -11.06 -0.43
N ARG A 127 -7.01 -11.75 -0.70
CA ARG A 127 -7.43 -12.15 -2.05
C ARG A 127 -8.29 -11.10 -2.76
N GLU A 128 -8.70 -10.04 -2.06
CA GLU A 128 -9.46 -8.97 -2.69
C GLU A 128 -8.55 -8.16 -3.63
N THR A 129 -9.13 -7.71 -4.74
CA THR A 129 -8.49 -6.81 -5.70
C THR A 129 -9.08 -5.41 -5.55
N LEU A 130 -8.20 -4.44 -5.30
CA LEU A 130 -8.54 -3.02 -5.26
C LEU A 130 -8.44 -2.45 -6.67
N VAL A 131 -9.53 -1.88 -7.16
CA VAL A 131 -9.60 -1.27 -8.51
C VAL A 131 -9.70 0.24 -8.39
N PHE A 132 -8.75 0.92 -9.00
CA PHE A 132 -8.64 2.37 -9.00
C PHE A 132 -8.88 2.95 -10.39
N THR A 133 -9.48 4.13 -10.42
CA THR A 133 -9.64 4.95 -11.61
C THR A 133 -9.08 6.35 -11.36
N LYS A 134 -8.33 6.90 -12.31
CA LYS A 134 -7.76 8.26 -12.21
C LYS A 134 -8.71 9.27 -12.85
N GLU A 135 -9.17 10.21 -12.06
CA GLU A 135 -10.12 11.24 -12.46
C GLU A 135 -9.70 12.61 -11.94
N ALA A 136 -9.54 13.58 -12.85
CA ALA A 136 -9.06 14.93 -12.51
C ALA A 136 -7.73 14.93 -11.72
N GLY A 137 -6.84 13.96 -11.99
CA GLY A 137 -5.55 13.83 -11.33
C GLY A 137 -5.56 13.03 -10.03
N VAL A 138 -6.73 12.69 -9.49
CA VAL A 138 -6.91 11.93 -8.25
C VAL A 138 -7.22 10.47 -8.58
N TRP A 139 -6.55 9.54 -7.90
CA TRP A 139 -6.87 8.12 -7.95
C TRP A 139 -8.01 7.80 -6.99
N ARG A 140 -9.10 7.21 -7.50
CA ARG A 140 -10.26 6.83 -6.71
C ARG A 140 -10.42 5.32 -6.69
N LEU A 141 -10.57 4.73 -5.51
CA LEU A 141 -11.00 3.34 -5.39
C LEU A 141 -12.46 3.23 -5.84
N THR A 142 -12.69 2.60 -6.98
CA THR A 142 -14.02 2.45 -7.58
C THR A 142 -14.64 1.10 -7.29
N GLU A 143 -13.83 0.09 -6.95
CA GLU A 143 -14.32 -1.27 -6.74
C GLU A 143 -13.37 -2.12 -5.89
N ILE A 144 -13.96 -3.05 -5.14
CA ILE A 144 -13.26 -4.13 -4.43
C ILE A 144 -13.91 -5.43 -4.89
N ARG A 145 -13.10 -6.39 -5.38
CA ARG A 145 -13.55 -7.67 -5.93
C ARG A 145 -12.87 -8.85 -5.27
#